data_AF-A0A329RS32-F1
#
_entry.id   AF-A0A329RS32-F1
#
_cell.length_a   1.000
_cell.length_b   1.000
_cell.length_c   1.000
_cell.angle_alpha   90.00
_cell.angle_beta   90.00
_cell.angle_gamma   90.00
#
_symmetry.space_group_name_H-M   'P 1'
#
loop_
_entity.id
_entity.type
_entity.pdbx_description
1 polymer ?
#
loop_
_entity_poly.entity_id
_entity_poly.type
_entity_poly.pdbx_seq_one_letter_code
_entity_poly.pdbx_strand_id
1 'polypeptide(L)'
;MMRVAGSDSPTGTVPLFTPILPPMIESVSHEALCEIISIIAYSYYVFCELKLNIEPPAATDGMLIAETEPIVSSIKNDKLPDIKELFTKELLMNMKESDVNARLTDYFKTFSTRAG
;
A
#
# COMPACT_ATOMS: atom_id res chain seq x y z
N MET A 1 -7.39 -58.55 41.05
CA MET A 1 -6.23 -57.67 40.80
C MET A 1 -6.11 -57.49 39.29
N MET A 2 -6.23 -56.26 38.79
CA MET A 2 -6.08 -55.91 37.37
C MET A 2 -5.03 -54.79 37.23
N ARG A 3 -4.39 -54.76 36.04
CA ARG A 3 -3.36 -53.83 35.51
C ARG A 3 -1.92 -54.36 35.67
N VAL A 4 -1.01 -54.19 34.71
CA VAL A 4 -0.82 -53.12 33.72
C VAL A 4 -0.33 -53.72 32.39
N ALA A 5 -0.95 -53.32 31.27
CA ALA A 5 -0.43 -53.58 29.92
C ALA A 5 0.73 -52.62 29.63
N GLY A 6 1.82 -53.15 29.08
CA GLY A 6 3.01 -52.40 28.70
C GLY A 6 2.68 -51.29 27.72
N SER A 7 3.26 -50.12 27.98
CA SER A 7 3.17 -48.90 27.19
C SER A 7 4.16 -48.97 26.02
N ASP A 8 3.64 -49.08 24.80
CA ASP A 8 4.42 -48.78 23.60
C ASP A 8 3.98 -47.42 23.07
N SER A 9 4.71 -46.36 23.44
CA SER A 9 4.62 -45.06 22.79
C SER A 9 5.41 -45.12 21.48
N PRO A 10 4.81 -44.92 20.29
CA PRO A 10 5.60 -44.68 19.11
C PRO A 10 6.07 -43.24 19.18
N THR A 11 7.31 -43.04 19.63
CA THR A 11 8.06 -41.82 19.38
C THR A 11 8.26 -41.71 17.87
N GLY A 12 7.27 -41.13 17.19
CA GLY A 12 7.36 -40.80 15.78
C GLY A 12 8.44 -39.73 15.62
N THR A 13 9.65 -40.16 15.27
CA THR A 13 10.74 -39.28 14.87
C THR A 13 10.31 -38.56 13.58
N VAL A 14 9.87 -37.31 13.71
CA VAL A 14 9.69 -36.43 12.56
C VAL A 14 11.08 -36.18 11.96
N PRO A 15 11.31 -36.44 10.66
CA PRO A 15 12.62 -36.20 10.07
C PRO A 15 12.96 -34.70 10.16
N LEU A 16 14.13 -34.40 10.74
CA LEU A 16 14.67 -33.05 10.97
C LEU A 16 14.95 -32.26 9.68
N PHE A 17 14.76 -32.89 8.51
CA PHE A 17 14.99 -32.29 7.20
C PHE A 17 13.84 -32.60 6.27
N THR A 18 12.67 -31.99 6.49
CA THR A 18 11.75 -31.76 5.37
C THR A 18 12.37 -30.64 4.52
N PRO A 19 12.63 -30.86 3.21
CA PRO A 19 12.99 -29.78 2.32
C PRO A 19 11.91 -28.71 2.45
N ILE A 20 12.29 -27.47 2.76
CA ILE A 20 11.36 -26.34 2.73
C ILE A 20 10.95 -26.22 1.26
N LEU A 21 9.73 -26.68 0.95
CA LEU A 21 9.15 -26.47 -0.37
C LEU A 21 8.96 -24.96 -0.54
N PRO A 22 9.58 -24.33 -1.55
CA PRO A 22 9.40 -22.90 -1.77
C PRO A 22 7.90 -22.60 -1.86
N PRO A 23 7.43 -21.48 -1.28
CA PRO A 23 6.03 -21.09 -1.43
C PRO A 23 5.70 -20.99 -2.91
N MET A 24 4.64 -21.69 -3.33
CA MET A 24 4.15 -21.63 -4.70
C MET A 24 3.58 -20.23 -4.92
N ILE A 25 4.25 -19.44 -5.76
CA ILE A 25 3.75 -18.11 -6.15
C ILE A 25 2.63 -18.35 -7.16
N GLU A 26 1.40 -17.99 -6.81
CA GLU A 26 0.28 -18.04 -7.75
C GLU A 26 0.54 -17.09 -8.93
N SER A 27 0.26 -17.55 -10.14
CA SER A 27 0.38 -16.71 -11.33
C SER A 27 -0.62 -15.55 -11.26
N VAL A 28 -0.12 -14.31 -11.33
CA VAL A 28 -0.97 -13.12 -11.45
C VAL A 28 -1.63 -13.11 -12.84
N SER A 29 -2.91 -12.73 -12.92
CA SER A 29 -3.61 -12.64 -14.20
C SER A 29 -3.09 -11.48 -15.04
N HIS A 30 -3.21 -11.59 -16.37
CA HIS A 30 -2.88 -10.50 -17.30
C HIS A 30 -3.67 -9.22 -16.99
N GLU A 31 -4.95 -9.36 -16.59
CA GLU A 31 -5.81 -8.25 -16.18
C GLU A 31 -5.24 -7.52 -14.96
N ALA A 32 -4.90 -8.25 -13.90
CA ALA A 32 -4.30 -7.65 -12.71
C ALA A 32 -2.94 -7.01 -13.01
N LEU A 33 -2.14 -7.60 -13.90
CA LEU A 33 -0.89 -6.98 -14.36
C LEU A 33 -1.15 -5.67 -15.12
N CYS A 34 -2.15 -5.64 -16.01
CA CYS A 34 -2.53 -4.42 -16.72
C CYS A 34 -3.00 -3.33 -15.77
N GLU A 35 -3.82 -3.65 -14.78
CA GLU A 35 -4.26 -2.68 -13.76
C GLU A 35 -3.08 -2.09 -12.99
N ILE A 36 -2.14 -2.94 -12.54
CA ILE A 36 -0.93 -2.49 -11.84
C ILE A 36 -0.08 -1.58 -12.74
N ILE A 37 0.10 -1.94 -14.01
CA ILE A 37 0.86 -1.12 -14.97
C ILE A 37 0.19 0.24 -15.15
N SER A 38 -1.13 0.30 -15.28
CA SER A 38 -1.87 1.56 -15.41
C SER A 38 -1.71 2.46 -14.19
N ILE A 39 -1.78 1.89 -12.99
CA ILE A 39 -1.60 2.64 -11.74
C ILE A 39 -0.17 3.20 -11.65
N ILE A 40 0.84 2.38 -11.96
CA ILE A 40 2.23 2.82 -11.94
C ILE A 40 2.45 3.94 -12.95
N ALA A 41 1.99 3.78 -14.20
CA ALA A 41 2.13 4.81 -15.24
C ALA A 41 1.47 6.14 -14.86
N TYR A 42 0.26 6.10 -14.30
CA TYR A 42 -0.43 7.31 -13.83
C TYR A 42 0.31 7.98 -12.68
N SER A 43 0.75 7.19 -11.69
CA SER A 43 1.51 7.73 -10.55
C SER A 43 2.80 8.41 -10.97
N TYR A 44 3.51 7.82 -11.93
CA TYR A 44 4.73 8.40 -12.51
C TYR A 44 4.45 9.74 -13.17
N TYR A 45 3.44 9.79 -14.03
CA TYR A 45 3.04 11.01 -14.73
C TYR A 45 2.70 12.15 -13.77
N VAL A 46 1.83 11.86 -12.80
CA VAL A 46 1.41 12.83 -11.78
C VAL A 46 2.59 13.29 -10.92
N PHE A 47 3.52 12.40 -10.58
CA PHE A 47 4.69 12.76 -9.80
C PHE A 47 5.62 13.71 -10.57
N CYS A 48 5.86 13.44 -11.85
CA CYS A 48 6.66 14.31 -12.71
C CYS A 48 6.05 15.71 -12.81
N GLU A 49 4.76 15.81 -13.10
CA GLU A 49 4.08 17.10 -13.26
C GLU A 49 3.92 17.86 -11.94
N LEU A 50 3.36 17.22 -10.91
CA LEU A 50 2.97 17.93 -9.70
C LEU A 50 4.10 18.10 -8.70
N LYS A 51 5.00 17.10 -8.60
CA LYS A 51 6.06 17.10 -7.58
C LYS A 51 7.37 17.64 -8.11
N LEU A 52 7.78 17.18 -9.30
CA LEU A 52 9.03 17.61 -9.92
C LEU A 52 8.87 18.85 -10.82
N ASN A 53 7.64 19.17 -11.23
CA ASN A 53 7.33 20.25 -12.17
C ASN A 53 8.13 20.13 -13.48
N ILE A 54 8.20 18.91 -14.01
CA ILE A 54 8.85 18.56 -15.28
C ILE A 54 7.96 17.64 -16.10
N GLU A 55 8.22 17.62 -17.41
CA GLU A 55 7.63 16.63 -18.31
C GLU A 55 8.23 15.23 -18.05
N PRO A 56 7.42 14.15 -18.10
CA PRO A 56 7.90 12.79 -17.82
C PRO A 56 9.13 12.33 -18.61
N PRO A 57 9.33 12.70 -19.90
CA PRO A 57 10.53 12.32 -20.64
C PRO A 57 11.83 12.95 -20.11
N ALA A 58 11.75 14.03 -19.32
CA ALA A 58 12.91 14.72 -18.76
C ALA A 58 13.30 14.19 -17.37
N ALA A 59 12.49 13.32 -16.76
CA ALA A 59 12.78 12.77 -15.45
C ALA A 59 13.94 11.77 -15.51
N THR A 60 14.83 11.87 -14.53
CA THR A 60 15.93 10.91 -14.34
C THR A 60 15.68 10.10 -13.07
N ASP A 61 16.20 8.88 -13.01
CA ASP A 61 16.09 8.02 -11.82
C ASP A 61 16.59 8.74 -10.57
N GLY A 62 17.68 9.51 -10.67
CA GLY A 62 18.21 10.29 -9.56
C GLY A 62 17.24 11.34 -9.01
N MET A 63 16.47 11.99 -9.87
CA MET A 63 15.45 12.97 -9.47
C MET A 63 14.25 12.29 -8.80
N LEU A 64 13.80 11.16 -9.36
CA LEU A 64 12.72 10.37 -8.77
C LEU A 64 13.13 9.83 -7.40
N ILE A 65 14.33 9.26 -7.27
CA ILE A 65 14.87 8.75 -6.02
C ILE A 65 15.02 9.86 -4.99
N ALA A 66 15.56 11.03 -5.37
CA ALA A 66 15.76 12.15 -4.45
C ALA A 66 14.46 12.66 -3.81
N GLU A 67 13.34 12.65 -4.53
CA GLU A 67 12.04 13.04 -3.99
C GLU A 67 11.29 11.88 -3.31
N THR A 68 11.47 10.64 -3.77
CA THR A 68 10.78 9.47 -3.19
C THR A 68 11.42 8.96 -1.90
N GLU A 69 12.74 9.02 -1.75
CA GLU A 69 13.45 8.59 -0.53
C GLU A 69 12.96 9.31 0.74
N PRO A 70 12.84 10.67 0.75
CA PRO A 70 12.28 11.38 1.90
C PRO A 70 10.84 10.96 2.22
N ILE A 71 10.00 10.71 1.20
CA ILE A 71 8.63 10.23 1.38
C ILE A 71 8.65 8.85 2.03
N VAL A 72 9.37 7.89 1.44
CA VAL A 72 9.49 6.52 1.96
C VAL A 72 10.06 6.51 3.38
N SER A 73 11.05 7.34 3.65
CA SER A 73 11.63 7.53 4.99
C SER A 73 10.61 8.09 5.98
N SER A 74 9.78 9.05 5.57
CA SER A 74 8.68 9.57 6.39
C SER A 74 7.68 8.47 6.76
N ILE A 75 7.31 7.62 5.79
CA ILE A 75 6.41 6.47 6.01
C ILE A 75 7.02 5.48 7.00
N LYS A 76 8.28 5.10 6.79
CA LYS A 76 9.00 4.12 7.64
C LYS A 76 9.18 4.60 9.09
N ASN A 77 9.14 5.92 9.32
CA ASN A 77 9.35 6.53 10.63
C ASN A 77 8.03 6.94 11.31
N ASP A 78 6.89 6.32 10.96
CA ASP A 78 5.55 6.58 11.51
C ASP A 78 5.15 8.07 11.52
N LYS A 79 5.69 8.88 10.60
CA LYS A 79 5.31 10.29 10.45
C LYS A 79 4.03 10.47 9.64
N LEU A 80 3.55 9.42 8.97
CA LEU A 80 2.25 9.48 8.35
C LEU A 80 1.20 9.55 9.45
N PRO A 81 0.32 10.57 9.46
CA PRO A 81 -0.83 10.56 10.35
C PRO A 81 -1.65 9.31 10.05
N ASP A 82 -2.28 8.73 11.08
CA ASP A 82 -3.25 7.65 10.87
C ASP A 82 -4.28 8.15 9.87
N ILE A 83 -4.24 7.61 8.65
CA ILE A 83 -5.07 8.07 7.53
C ILE A 83 -6.55 7.92 7.90
N LYS A 84 -6.93 6.89 8.65
CA LYS A 84 -8.32 6.72 9.11
C LYS A 84 -8.70 7.82 10.08
N GLU A 85 -7.81 8.16 11.01
CA GLU A 85 -8.01 9.26 11.95
C GLU A 85 -8.05 10.63 11.24
N LEU A 86 -7.14 10.85 10.28
CA LEU A 86 -7.02 12.06 9.49
C LEU A 86 -8.28 12.30 8.65
N PHE A 87 -8.73 11.30 7.90
CA PHE A 87 -9.96 11.40 7.13
C PHE A 87 -11.18 11.58 8.05
N THR A 88 -11.20 10.95 9.22
CA THR A 88 -12.30 11.19 10.19
C THR A 88 -12.33 12.64 10.67
N LYS A 89 -11.17 13.29 10.82
CA LYS A 89 -11.05 14.68 11.27
C LYS A 89 -11.24 15.71 10.15
N GLU A 90 -10.73 15.42 8.95
CA GLU A 90 -10.57 16.40 7.87
C GLU A 90 -11.52 16.22 6.70
N LEU A 91 -12.21 15.08 6.56
CA LEU A 91 -13.23 14.84 5.53
C LEU A 91 -14.52 15.64 5.79
N LEU A 92 -14.40 16.97 5.81
CA LEU A 92 -15.47 17.93 6.04
C LEU A 92 -16.18 18.24 4.73
N MET A 93 -16.95 17.26 4.23
CA MET A 93 -17.81 17.50 3.08
C MET A 93 -18.97 18.43 3.44
N ASN A 94 -19.28 19.38 2.56
CA ASN A 94 -20.40 20.28 2.74
C ASN A 94 -21.74 19.55 2.55
N MET A 95 -22.34 19.06 3.63
CA MET A 95 -23.62 18.32 3.58
C MET A 95 -24.83 19.18 3.18
N LYS A 96 -24.68 20.51 3.04
CA LYS A 96 -25.73 21.38 2.50
C LYS A 96 -25.80 21.32 0.97
N GLU A 97 -24.72 20.91 0.31
CA GLU A 97 -24.71 20.63 -1.12
C GLU A 97 -25.29 19.23 -1.37
N SER A 98 -26.38 19.16 -2.14
CA SER A 98 -27.09 17.92 -2.43
C SER A 98 -26.45 17.18 -3.61
N ASP A 99 -25.77 17.88 -4.52
CA ASP A 99 -25.02 17.27 -5.61
C ASP A 99 -23.70 16.67 -5.11
N VAL A 100 -23.58 15.35 -5.24
CA VAL A 100 -22.43 14.59 -4.74
C VAL A 100 -21.13 14.98 -5.44
N ASN A 101 -21.17 15.24 -6.75
CA ASN A 101 -19.99 15.58 -7.53
C ASN A 101 -19.51 17.01 -7.22
N ALA A 102 -20.44 17.95 -7.08
CA ALA A 102 -20.14 19.31 -6.65
C ALA A 102 -19.53 19.33 -5.25
N ARG A 103 -20.12 18.58 -4.30
CA ARG A 103 -19.63 18.44 -2.93
C ARG A 103 -18.23 17.83 -2.85
N LEU A 104 -17.95 16.81 -3.66
CA LEU A 104 -16.63 16.19 -3.75
C LEU A 104 -15.59 17.15 -4.35
N THR A 105 -15.98 17.88 -5.40
CA THR A 105 -15.11 18.88 -6.06
C THR A 105 -14.77 20.02 -5.10
N ASP A 106 -15.75 20.52 -4.35
CA ASP A 106 -15.56 21.57 -3.36
C ASP A 106 -14.64 21.14 -2.21
N TYR A 107 -14.79 19.89 -1.75
CA TYR A 107 -13.89 19.27 -0.77
C TYR A 107 -12.44 19.24 -1.26
N PHE A 108 -12.18 18.75 -2.47
CA PHE A 108 -10.81 18.69 -2.99
C PHE A 108 -10.19 20.07 -3.21
N LYS A 109 -10.99 21.05 -3.63
CA LYS A 109 -10.53 22.45 -3.73
C LYS A 109 -10.11 23.00 -2.37
N THR A 110 -10.91 22.77 -1.32
CA THR A 110 -10.63 23.29 0.02
C THR A 110 -9.52 22.55 0.74
N PHE A 111 -9.39 21.23 0.54
CA PHE A 111 -8.31 20.41 1.09
C PHE A 111 -6.93 20.89 0.61
N SER A 112 -6.78 21.15 -0.69
CA SER A 112 -5.53 21.63 -1.28
C SER A 112 -5.09 23.00 -0.75
N THR A 113 -6.02 23.87 -0.34
CA THR A 113 -5.71 25.20 0.22
C THR A 113 -5.35 25.16 1.70
N ARG A 114 -5.68 24.08 2.41
CA ARG A 114 -5.46 23.91 3.86
C ARG A 114 -4.20 23.12 4.21
N ALA A 115 -3.69 22.36 3.24
CA ALA A 115 -2.51 21.49 3.36
C ALA A 115 -1.20 22.17 2.91
N GLY A 116 -1.22 23.46 2.54
CA GLY A 116 -0.04 24.29 2.27
C GLY A 116 0.19 25.31 3.38
#